data_AF-A0AA40B782-F1
#
_entry.id   AF-A0AA40B782-F1
#
_cell.length_a   1.000
_cell.length_b   1.000
_cell.length_c   1.000
_cell.angle_alpha   90.00
_cell.angle_beta   90.00
_cell.angle_gamma   90.00
#
_symmetry.space_group_name_H-M   'P 1'
#
loop_
_entity.id
_entity.type
_entity.pdbx_description
1 polymer ?
#
loop_
_entity_poly.entity_id
_entity_poly.type
_entity_poly.pdbx_seq_one_letter_code
_entity_poly.pdbx_strand_id
1 'polypeptide(L)'
;MHHTSLLLSLLATTVAALPGGGGGGNLHRPGRPRPQAPKAETLCPIVFDGRPDSSLQPLDFDDWNTSPFNPDYVKGASLLWSDILKFPTVNPPARFDDPTYQQPFEVTINDSSIFNNQRGFRRAGLQFQGDTNRNSPGSSGIKTIHFSLKWDASRPLNLSHEYLNVWHETADYSANQFNFQAGAILGQNSLARDTWKVLNRQNRQVWSTPILRNEWQNFAITLDFNMNTLRVYYSRGDEPLRSVTNALTNNNAGEGQYQIGILRKPTGTSDVVNSGYHQRNLNEGLIYGSVFVEDSEGGCVSL
;
A
#
# COMPACT_ATOMS: atom_id res chain seq x y z
N MET A 1 -61.10 -10.61 -3.21
CA MET A 1 -60.50 -9.34 -2.77
C MET A 1 -59.17 -9.20 -3.48
N HIS A 2 -59.21 -8.87 -4.77
CA HIS A 2 -59.00 -7.54 -5.34
C HIS A 2 -57.53 -7.07 -5.26
N HIS A 3 -56.80 -7.37 -6.33
CA HIS A 3 -55.60 -6.67 -6.75
C HIS A 3 -55.99 -5.30 -7.31
N THR A 4 -55.32 -4.25 -6.82
CA THR A 4 -55.45 -2.89 -7.34
C THR A 4 -54.19 -2.57 -8.14
N SER A 5 -54.35 -2.38 -9.45
CA SER A 5 -53.39 -1.68 -10.32
C SER A 5 -53.80 -0.22 -10.39
N LEU A 6 -52.86 0.72 -10.34
CA LEU A 6 -53.05 2.05 -10.92
C LEU A 6 -51.73 2.58 -11.49
N LEU A 7 -51.77 2.89 -12.79
CA LEU A 7 -50.78 3.63 -13.58
C LEU A 7 -50.80 5.14 -13.23
N LEU A 8 -49.65 5.80 -13.39
CA LEU A 8 -49.44 7.16 -13.94
C LEU A 8 -47.91 7.40 -13.91
N SER A 9 -47.20 8.06 -14.82
CA SER A 9 -47.47 8.80 -16.06
C SER A 9 -46.09 9.08 -16.69
N LEU A 10 -45.94 8.89 -18.01
CA LEU A 10 -44.81 9.43 -18.77
C LEU A 10 -45.23 10.72 -19.46
N LEU A 11 -44.38 11.75 -19.37
CA LEU A 11 -44.42 12.94 -20.20
C LEU A 11 -43.01 13.20 -20.71
N ALA A 12 -42.84 13.32 -22.03
CA ALA A 12 -42.09 14.40 -22.67
C ALA A 12 -42.01 14.18 -24.19
N THR A 13 -42.77 15.02 -24.91
CA THR A 13 -42.38 15.85 -26.06
C THR A 13 -41.54 15.27 -27.21
N THR A 14 -42.16 15.38 -28.39
CA THR A 14 -41.63 15.27 -29.75
C THR A 14 -40.49 16.26 -30.05
N VAL A 15 -39.44 15.81 -30.77
CA VAL A 15 -38.62 16.66 -31.64
C VAL A 15 -38.40 15.94 -32.97
N ALA A 16 -38.55 16.71 -34.05
CA ALA A 16 -38.58 16.32 -35.44
C ALA A 16 -37.24 15.76 -35.98
N ALA A 17 -37.36 14.91 -37.00
CA ALA A 17 -36.25 14.36 -37.77
C ALA A 17 -35.69 15.38 -38.78
N LEU A 18 -34.37 15.38 -38.94
CA LEU A 18 -33.65 15.90 -40.11
C LEU A 18 -32.51 14.93 -40.50
N PRO A 19 -32.06 14.94 -41.77
CA PRO A 19 -31.63 13.75 -42.49
C PRO A 19 -30.15 13.41 -42.33
N GLY A 20 -29.82 12.16 -42.69
CA GLY A 20 -28.52 11.55 -42.58
C GLY A 20 -27.38 12.24 -43.34
N GLY A 21 -26.17 12.05 -42.81
CA GLY A 21 -24.92 12.41 -43.44
C GLY A 21 -23.77 11.57 -42.90
N GLY A 22 -23.19 10.75 -43.78
CA GLY A 22 -21.77 10.43 -43.82
C GLY A 22 -21.17 9.62 -42.67
N GLY A 23 -20.97 8.32 -42.92
CA GLY A 23 -19.99 7.52 -42.19
C GLY A 23 -18.59 8.10 -42.36
N GLY A 24 -17.96 8.44 -41.24
CA GLY A 24 -16.54 8.75 -41.13
C GLY A 24 -15.97 7.93 -39.99
N GLY A 25 -15.25 6.86 -40.32
CA GLY A 25 -14.54 6.04 -39.35
C GLY A 25 -13.50 6.88 -38.62
N ASN A 26 -13.76 7.20 -37.36
CA ASN A 26 -12.74 7.76 -36.48
C ASN A 26 -11.85 6.63 -36.00
N LEU A 27 -10.76 6.41 -36.73
CA LEU A 27 -9.58 5.73 -36.23
C LEU A 27 -9.19 6.38 -34.90
N HIS A 28 -9.21 5.57 -33.84
CA HIS A 28 -8.73 5.93 -32.51
C HIS A 28 -7.27 6.36 -32.64
N ARG A 29 -7.02 7.66 -32.76
CA ARG A 29 -5.66 8.20 -32.66
C ARG A 29 -5.18 7.89 -31.23
N PRO A 30 -4.04 7.20 -31.05
CA PRO A 30 -3.45 7.09 -29.73
C PRO A 30 -3.20 8.52 -29.23
N GLY A 31 -3.79 8.85 -28.08
CA GLY A 31 -3.60 10.16 -27.45
C GLY A 31 -2.11 10.44 -27.30
N ARG A 32 -1.69 11.69 -27.54
CA ARG A 32 -0.32 12.13 -27.24
C ARG A 32 0.02 11.71 -25.80
N PRO A 33 1.21 11.12 -25.55
CA PRO A 33 1.68 10.89 -24.18
C PRO A 33 1.56 12.20 -23.40
N ARG A 34 0.93 12.16 -22.22
CA ARG A 34 0.97 13.31 -21.31
C ARG A 34 2.44 13.61 -21.00
N PRO A 35 2.87 14.89 -20.98
CA PRO A 35 4.20 15.24 -20.51
C PRO A 35 4.38 14.69 -19.10
N GLN A 36 5.49 13.99 -18.87
CA GLN A 36 5.78 13.45 -17.55
C GLN A 36 5.95 14.62 -16.57
N ALA A 37 5.26 14.57 -15.43
CA ALA A 37 5.46 15.56 -14.39
C ALA A 37 6.90 15.48 -13.86
N PRO A 38 7.50 16.61 -13.43
CA PRO A 38 8.81 16.58 -12.81
C PRO A 38 8.80 15.71 -11.54
N LYS A 39 9.96 15.12 -11.24
CA LYS A 39 10.15 14.34 -10.01
C LYS A 39 9.84 15.18 -8.78
N ALA A 40 9.34 14.51 -7.74
CA ALA A 40 9.06 15.16 -6.48
C ALA A 40 10.30 15.16 -5.59
N GLU A 41 10.55 16.28 -4.92
CA GLU A 41 11.63 16.42 -3.94
C GLU A 41 11.10 16.12 -2.54
N THR A 42 11.93 15.48 -1.70
CA THR A 42 11.65 15.36 -0.27
C THR A 42 11.99 16.68 0.39
N LEU A 43 10.98 17.38 0.92
CA LEU A 43 11.12 18.72 1.49
C LEU A 43 11.26 18.71 3.01
N CYS A 44 10.74 17.68 3.66
CA CYS A 44 10.70 17.58 5.11
C CYS A 44 11.89 16.76 5.64
N PRO A 45 12.33 16.97 6.90
CA PRO A 45 13.37 16.15 7.50
C PRO A 45 12.97 14.68 7.49
N ILE A 46 13.86 13.82 6.97
CA ILE A 46 13.62 12.38 6.95
C ILE A 46 13.96 11.80 8.32
N VAL A 47 13.03 11.02 8.87
CA VAL A 47 13.18 10.26 10.13
C VAL A 47 13.73 8.88 9.82
N PHE A 48 13.18 8.19 8.82
CA PHE A 48 13.67 6.90 8.33
C PHE A 48 13.70 6.92 6.81
N ASP A 49 14.83 6.52 6.22
CA ASP A 49 14.94 6.35 4.77
C ASP A 49 15.07 4.87 4.44
N GLY A 50 14.02 4.32 3.83
CA GLY A 50 14.00 2.93 3.36
C GLY A 50 14.14 2.82 1.86
N ARG A 51 14.51 3.90 1.14
CA ARG A 51 14.82 3.86 -0.28
C ARG A 51 16.23 3.26 -0.44
N PRO A 52 16.36 2.03 -0.95
CA PRO A 52 17.66 1.37 -1.05
C PRO A 52 18.59 2.12 -1.99
N ASP A 53 19.82 2.42 -1.56
CA ASP A 53 20.83 2.95 -2.46
C ASP A 53 21.03 2.01 -3.66
N SER A 54 21.26 2.58 -4.85
CA SER A 54 21.41 1.89 -6.14
C SER A 54 22.56 0.87 -6.16
N SER A 55 23.52 0.99 -5.23
CA SER A 55 24.60 0.02 -5.05
C SER A 55 24.21 -1.18 -4.20
N LEU A 56 23.20 -1.07 -3.33
CA LEU A 56 22.77 -2.16 -2.45
C LEU A 56 22.27 -3.36 -3.25
N GLN A 57 22.61 -4.54 -2.75
CA GLN A 57 22.23 -5.85 -3.24
C GLN A 57 21.38 -6.56 -2.18
N PRO A 58 20.64 -7.63 -2.56
CA PRO A 58 19.83 -8.39 -1.60
C PRO A 58 20.60 -8.87 -0.37
N LEU A 59 21.88 -9.25 -0.53
CA LEU A 59 22.72 -9.72 0.58
C LEU A 59 23.03 -8.63 1.61
N ASP A 60 23.07 -7.36 1.20
CA ASP A 60 23.30 -6.24 2.11
C ASP A 60 22.16 -6.05 3.11
N PHE A 61 20.98 -6.61 2.83
CA PHE A 61 19.83 -6.56 3.73
C PHE A 61 19.91 -7.59 4.87
N ASP A 62 20.88 -8.52 4.80
CA ASP A 62 21.09 -9.55 5.82
C ASP A 62 22.06 -9.10 6.93
N ASP A 63 22.63 -7.89 6.84
CA ASP A 63 23.60 -7.35 7.80
C ASP A 63 23.14 -6.00 8.38
N TRP A 64 23.29 -5.85 9.70
CA TRP A 64 22.92 -4.64 10.43
C TRP A 64 23.73 -3.39 10.04
N ASN A 65 24.91 -3.54 9.43
CA ASN A 65 25.76 -2.41 9.06
C ASN A 65 25.41 -1.82 7.70
N THR A 66 24.72 -2.59 6.85
CA THR A 66 24.43 -2.22 5.46
C THR A 66 22.94 -2.10 5.19
N SER A 67 22.10 -2.85 5.90
CA SER A 67 20.66 -2.87 5.68
C SER A 67 19.99 -1.59 6.20
N PRO A 68 19.14 -0.91 5.40
CA PRO A 68 18.28 0.16 5.92
C PRO A 68 17.13 -0.36 6.78
N PHE A 69 16.99 -1.69 6.92
CA PHE A 69 15.95 -2.35 7.70
C PHE A 69 16.55 -3.35 8.68
N ASN A 70 15.73 -3.81 9.63
CA ASN A 70 16.07 -4.89 10.54
C ASN A 70 16.33 -6.20 9.76
N PRO A 71 17.55 -6.79 9.83
CA PRO A 71 17.89 -8.00 9.07
C PRO A 71 17.29 -9.30 9.63
N ASP A 72 16.83 -9.31 10.89
CA ASP A 72 16.54 -10.54 11.61
C ASP A 72 15.05 -10.89 11.66
N TYR A 73 14.20 -9.89 11.91
CA TYR A 73 12.82 -10.13 12.37
C TYR A 73 11.76 -10.08 11.25
N VAL A 74 10.57 -10.60 11.60
CA VAL A 74 9.32 -10.50 10.83
C VAL A 74 9.35 -11.18 9.44
N LYS A 75 10.10 -12.27 9.36
CA LYS A 75 10.15 -13.18 8.20
C LYS A 75 10.22 -14.65 8.63
N GLY A 76 10.12 -15.57 7.68
CA GLY A 76 10.29 -17.00 7.96
C GLY A 76 11.64 -17.27 8.64
N ALA A 77 11.67 -18.08 9.69
CA ALA A 77 12.89 -18.32 10.47
C ALA A 77 14.04 -18.94 9.66
N SER A 78 13.73 -19.61 8.55
CA SER A 78 14.69 -20.18 7.61
C SER A 78 15.02 -19.29 6.41
N LEU A 79 14.47 -18.07 6.35
CA LEU A 79 14.64 -17.15 5.22
C LEU A 79 15.54 -15.99 5.62
N LEU A 80 16.40 -15.60 4.69
CA LEU A 80 17.14 -14.35 4.69
C LEU A 80 16.37 -13.28 3.91
N TRP A 81 16.70 -12.00 4.08
CA TRP A 81 16.14 -10.96 3.21
C TRP A 81 16.64 -11.12 1.78
N SER A 82 17.86 -11.63 1.58
CA SER A 82 18.36 -11.98 0.24
C SER A 82 17.54 -13.06 -0.49
N ASP A 83 16.79 -13.91 0.24
CA ASP A 83 15.85 -14.87 -0.35
C ASP A 83 14.50 -14.23 -0.74
N ILE A 84 14.16 -13.12 -0.07
CA ILE A 84 12.84 -12.48 -0.10
C ILE A 84 12.81 -11.28 -1.04
N LEU A 85 13.87 -10.49 -1.03
CA LEU A 85 13.97 -9.21 -1.73
C LEU A 85 14.50 -9.39 -3.15
N LYS A 86 13.91 -8.65 -4.08
CA LYS A 86 14.40 -8.52 -5.45
C LYS A 86 14.55 -7.04 -5.79
N PHE A 87 15.45 -6.72 -6.71
CA PHE A 87 15.64 -5.36 -7.22
C PHE A 87 15.25 -5.30 -8.69
N PRO A 88 13.96 -5.13 -9.01
CA PRO A 88 13.50 -5.08 -10.39
C PRO A 88 13.92 -3.75 -11.05
N THR A 89 14.25 -3.80 -12.34
CA THR A 89 14.36 -2.58 -13.13
C THR A 89 12.96 -2.06 -13.47
N VAL A 90 12.59 -0.90 -12.93
CA VAL A 90 11.28 -0.28 -13.17
C VAL A 90 11.44 1.10 -13.80
N ASN A 91 10.77 1.31 -14.93
CA ASN A 91 10.71 2.60 -15.63
C ASN A 91 9.22 2.96 -15.89
N PRO A 92 8.77 4.19 -15.53
CA PRO A 92 9.50 5.21 -14.79
C PRO A 92 9.84 4.79 -13.35
N PRO A 93 10.87 5.38 -12.74
CA PRO A 93 11.13 5.27 -11.30
C PRO A 93 9.95 5.80 -10.47
N ALA A 94 9.88 5.41 -9.19
CA ALA A 94 8.84 5.91 -8.29
C ALA A 94 8.99 7.42 -8.02
N ARG A 95 7.90 8.02 -7.50
CA ARG A 95 7.71 9.48 -7.44
C ARG A 95 8.83 10.25 -6.73
N PHE A 96 9.29 9.73 -5.59
CA PHE A 96 10.31 10.35 -4.74
C PHE A 96 11.65 9.60 -4.76
N ASP A 97 11.85 8.74 -5.75
CA ASP A 97 13.13 8.05 -5.93
C ASP A 97 13.97 8.86 -6.91
N ASP A 98 15.27 9.04 -6.69
CA ASP A 98 16.21 9.53 -7.71
C ASP A 98 16.86 8.31 -8.36
N PRO A 99 16.67 7.97 -9.64
CA PRO A 99 17.17 6.71 -10.18
C PRO A 99 18.70 6.67 -10.31
N THR A 100 19.38 7.78 -10.02
CA THR A 100 20.85 7.88 -9.94
C THR A 100 21.38 7.29 -8.63
N TYR A 101 20.59 7.35 -7.56
CA TYR A 101 20.99 6.97 -6.20
C TYR A 101 20.02 5.97 -5.56
N GLN A 102 18.75 6.11 -5.88
CA GLN A 102 17.53 5.35 -5.59
C GLN A 102 17.33 4.07 -6.45
N GLN A 103 16.96 2.93 -5.88
CA GLN A 103 16.35 1.82 -6.65
C GLN A 103 15.10 1.23 -5.97
N PRO A 104 14.08 0.75 -6.71
CA PRO A 104 12.94 0.07 -6.12
C PRO A 104 13.32 -1.34 -5.65
N PHE A 105 12.53 -1.89 -4.74
CA PHE A 105 12.66 -3.27 -4.30
C PHE A 105 11.32 -3.98 -4.34
N GLU A 106 11.34 -5.30 -4.44
CA GLU A 106 10.16 -6.14 -4.39
C GLU A 106 10.25 -7.07 -3.18
N VAL A 107 9.19 -7.09 -2.37
CA VAL A 107 9.05 -8.07 -1.28
C VAL A 107 8.27 -9.26 -1.81
N THR A 108 8.82 -10.46 -1.69
CA THR A 108 8.15 -11.69 -2.12
C THR A 108 7.78 -12.59 -0.95
N ILE A 109 6.71 -13.37 -1.12
CA ILE A 109 6.31 -14.43 -0.20
C ILE A 109 6.14 -15.74 -0.93
N ASN A 110 6.50 -16.82 -0.24
CA ASN A 110 6.38 -18.19 -0.71
C ASN A 110 5.86 -19.10 0.41
N ASP A 111 5.81 -20.41 0.16
CA ASP A 111 5.27 -21.38 1.12
C ASP A 111 6.03 -21.39 2.47
N SER A 112 7.31 -21.00 2.47
CA SER A 112 8.20 -20.95 3.65
C SER A 112 8.12 -19.63 4.43
N SER A 113 7.36 -18.64 3.98
CA SER A 113 7.24 -17.33 4.65
C SER A 113 6.42 -17.39 5.94
N ILE A 114 6.78 -18.25 6.89
CA ILE A 114 6.04 -18.48 8.14
C ILE A 114 6.82 -17.87 9.31
N PHE A 115 6.39 -16.71 9.78
CA PHE A 115 6.98 -16.05 10.94
C PHE A 115 6.43 -16.65 12.25
N ASN A 116 7.32 -16.91 13.21
CA ASN A 116 6.99 -17.29 14.60
C ASN A 116 5.89 -18.37 14.74
N ASN A 117 5.98 -19.44 13.93
CA ASN A 117 5.00 -20.54 13.87
C ASN A 117 3.54 -20.14 13.53
N GLN A 118 3.30 -18.91 13.07
CA GLN A 118 1.98 -18.44 12.62
C GLN A 118 1.63 -19.02 11.25
N ARG A 119 1.27 -20.32 11.22
CA ARG A 119 1.10 -21.11 9.99
C ARG A 119 -0.07 -20.64 9.12
N GLY A 120 -1.02 -19.90 9.67
CA GLY A 120 -2.10 -19.27 8.92
C GLY A 120 -1.64 -18.03 8.14
N PHE A 121 -0.45 -17.48 8.42
CA PHE A 121 0.08 -16.34 7.69
C PHE A 121 1.19 -16.72 6.71
N ARG A 122 1.35 -15.88 5.68
CA ARG A 122 2.60 -15.74 4.95
C ARG A 122 3.11 -14.33 5.12
N ARG A 123 4.24 -14.16 5.81
CA ARG A 123 4.71 -12.87 6.32
C ARG A 123 6.17 -12.60 5.95
N ALA A 124 6.39 -11.41 5.40
CA ALA A 124 7.67 -10.74 5.27
C ALA A 124 7.42 -9.24 5.47
N GLY A 125 7.82 -8.69 6.62
CA GLY A 125 7.64 -7.28 6.95
C GLY A 125 8.95 -6.61 7.30
N LEU A 126 9.43 -5.69 6.47
CA LEU A 126 10.60 -4.89 6.74
C LEU A 126 10.26 -3.85 7.81
N GLN A 127 11.10 -3.75 8.84
CA GLN A 127 11.05 -2.70 9.86
C GLN A 127 12.25 -1.79 9.66
N PHE A 128 12.06 -0.46 9.64
CA PHE A 128 13.20 0.46 9.44
C PHE A 128 14.26 0.25 10.51
N GLN A 129 15.53 0.39 10.12
CA GLN A 129 16.60 0.40 11.09
C GLN A 129 16.45 1.62 12.02
N GLY A 130 16.57 1.41 13.33
CA GLY A 130 16.39 2.47 14.34
C GLY A 130 14.94 2.78 14.70
N ASP A 131 13.95 2.19 14.02
CA ASP A 131 12.56 2.24 14.44
C ASP A 131 12.36 1.27 15.61
N THR A 132 12.64 1.71 16.84
CA THR A 132 12.58 0.87 18.03
C THR A 132 11.17 0.69 18.54
N ASN A 133 10.81 -0.53 18.95
CA ASN A 133 9.44 -0.82 19.42
C ASN A 133 8.94 0.11 20.55
N ARG A 134 9.84 0.59 21.41
CA ARG A 134 9.56 1.66 22.39
C ARG A 134 10.46 2.86 22.10
N ASN A 135 9.96 4.04 22.37
CA ASN A 135 10.58 5.33 22.10
C ASN A 135 10.96 5.51 20.62
N SER A 136 10.17 4.93 19.70
CA SER A 136 10.41 5.11 18.26
C SER A 136 10.35 6.60 17.90
N PRO A 137 11.33 7.12 17.15
CA PRO A 137 11.21 8.46 16.57
C PRO A 137 10.10 8.53 15.51
N GLY A 138 9.63 7.40 14.99
CA GLY A 138 8.47 7.30 14.09
C GLY A 138 7.10 7.28 14.77
N SER A 139 7.05 7.18 16.10
CA SER A 139 5.80 7.04 16.87
C SER A 139 5.49 8.22 17.79
N SER A 140 5.97 9.43 17.47
CA SER A 140 5.75 10.65 18.26
C SER A 140 5.62 11.90 17.38
N GLY A 141 5.00 12.95 17.90
CA GLY A 141 4.75 14.19 17.16
C GLY A 141 3.83 13.98 15.96
N ILE A 142 4.20 14.52 14.80
CA ILE A 142 3.50 14.29 13.53
C ILE A 142 4.46 13.59 12.55
N LYS A 143 4.06 12.43 12.03
CA LYS A 143 4.90 11.61 11.14
C LYS A 143 4.12 11.23 9.89
N THR A 144 4.78 11.28 8.75
CA THR A 144 4.19 10.85 7.47
C THR A 144 5.04 9.77 6.85
N ILE A 145 4.47 8.58 6.69
CA ILE A 145 5.08 7.53 5.87
C ILE A 145 4.69 7.74 4.42
N HIS A 146 5.68 7.72 3.53
CA HIS A 146 5.56 7.71 2.09
C HIS A 146 5.89 6.32 1.55
N PHE A 147 5.17 5.89 0.53
CA PHE A 147 5.45 4.67 -0.22
C PHE A 147 4.74 4.71 -1.57
N SER A 148 5.35 4.10 -2.57
CA SER A 148 4.79 3.87 -3.89
C SER A 148 4.72 2.38 -4.15
N LEU A 149 3.63 1.93 -4.76
CA LEU A 149 3.41 0.53 -5.09
C LEU A 149 3.31 0.35 -6.60
N LYS A 150 3.92 -0.73 -7.10
CA LYS A 150 3.72 -1.21 -8.46
C LYS A 150 3.38 -2.69 -8.44
N TRP A 151 2.37 -3.03 -9.21
CA TRP A 151 1.97 -4.43 -9.39
C TRP A 151 3.05 -5.20 -10.16
N ASP A 152 3.40 -6.39 -9.69
CA ASP A 152 4.22 -7.33 -10.45
C ASP A 152 3.32 -8.36 -11.16
N ALA A 153 3.33 -8.33 -12.49
CA ALA A 153 2.59 -9.30 -13.30
C ALA A 153 3.20 -10.71 -13.25
N SER A 154 4.47 -10.85 -12.86
CA SER A 154 5.14 -12.15 -12.75
C SER A 154 4.87 -12.85 -11.41
N ARG A 155 4.46 -12.10 -10.37
CA ARG A 155 4.13 -12.59 -9.03
C ARG A 155 2.87 -11.91 -8.49
N PRO A 156 1.73 -11.99 -9.20
CA PRO A 156 0.53 -11.26 -8.84
C PRO A 156 -0.02 -11.69 -7.49
N LEU A 157 -0.49 -10.73 -6.67
CA LEU A 157 -1.22 -11.05 -5.45
C LEU A 157 -2.54 -11.75 -5.77
N ASN A 158 -2.88 -12.81 -5.01
CA ASN A 158 -4.18 -13.45 -5.09
C ASN A 158 -5.21 -12.73 -4.20
N LEU A 159 -5.90 -11.74 -4.77
CA LEU A 159 -6.85 -10.88 -4.07
C LEU A 159 -8.13 -11.58 -3.53
N SER A 160 -8.24 -12.92 -3.63
CA SER A 160 -9.19 -13.68 -2.80
C SER A 160 -8.76 -13.79 -1.34
N HIS A 161 -7.51 -13.45 -1.03
CA HIS A 161 -6.96 -13.36 0.33
C HIS A 161 -6.92 -11.90 0.81
N GLU A 162 -6.84 -11.70 2.11
CA GLU A 162 -6.52 -10.40 2.71
C GLU A 162 -5.00 -10.22 2.83
N TYR A 163 -4.54 -9.00 2.55
CA TYR A 163 -3.14 -8.61 2.66
C TYR A 163 -3.00 -7.37 3.55
N LEU A 164 -2.01 -7.35 4.43
CA LEU A 164 -1.45 -6.12 4.99
C LEU A 164 -0.15 -5.83 4.26
N ASN A 165 -0.01 -4.63 3.73
CA ASN A 165 1.13 -4.26 2.88
C ASN A 165 2.01 -3.15 3.46
N VAL A 166 1.41 -2.23 4.21
CA VAL A 166 2.10 -1.23 5.03
C VAL A 166 1.27 -1.04 6.29
N TRP A 167 1.85 -1.17 7.47
CA TRP A 167 1.12 -0.94 8.72
C TRP A 167 2.04 -0.35 9.79
N HIS A 168 1.44 0.25 10.80
CA HIS A 168 2.16 0.67 12.00
C HIS A 168 1.62 -0.14 13.18
N GLU A 169 2.45 -1.04 13.72
CA GLU A 169 2.10 -2.02 14.74
C GLU A 169 2.35 -1.45 16.13
N THR A 170 1.37 -1.53 17.03
CA THR A 170 1.54 -1.01 18.39
C THR A 170 2.62 -1.79 19.12
N ALA A 171 3.27 -1.13 20.07
CA ALA A 171 4.44 -1.71 20.71
C ALA A 171 4.18 -2.90 21.65
N ASP A 172 2.90 -3.15 21.97
CA ASP A 172 2.42 -4.34 22.67
C ASP A 172 1.88 -5.42 21.72
N TYR A 173 1.97 -5.19 20.41
CA TYR A 173 1.51 -6.07 19.32
C TYR A 173 0.01 -6.39 19.35
N SER A 174 -0.80 -5.57 20.05
CA SER A 174 -2.23 -5.81 20.23
C SER A 174 -3.10 -5.16 19.15
N ALA A 175 -2.58 -4.16 18.44
CA ALA A 175 -3.30 -3.42 17.42
C ALA A 175 -2.35 -2.78 16.41
N ASN A 176 -2.92 -2.13 15.40
CA ASN A 176 -2.20 -1.25 14.49
C ASN A 176 -2.84 0.14 14.53
N GLN A 177 -2.05 1.21 14.45
CA GLN A 177 -2.58 2.58 14.32
C GLN A 177 -3.28 2.76 12.98
N PHE A 178 -2.74 2.16 11.92
CA PHE A 178 -3.41 2.00 10.64
C PHE A 178 -2.96 0.71 9.96
N ASN A 179 -3.76 0.26 9.00
CA ASN A 179 -3.39 -0.79 8.06
C ASN A 179 -3.61 -0.29 6.63
N PHE A 180 -2.61 -0.44 5.78
CA PHE A 180 -2.77 -0.38 4.34
C PHE A 180 -2.91 -1.80 3.80
N GLN A 181 -4.05 -2.10 3.19
CA GLN A 181 -4.46 -3.45 2.85
C GLN A 181 -4.96 -3.60 1.41
N ALA A 182 -5.00 -4.84 0.94
CA ALA A 182 -5.63 -5.24 -0.31
C ALA A 182 -6.37 -6.57 -0.18
N GLY A 183 -7.16 -6.88 -1.20
CA GLY A 183 -7.87 -8.16 -1.31
C GLY A 183 -9.13 -8.26 -0.45
N ALA A 184 -9.54 -9.49 -0.19
CA ALA A 184 -10.80 -9.82 0.49
C ALA A 184 -10.65 -9.77 2.01
N ILE A 185 -10.95 -8.59 2.59
CA ILE A 185 -10.80 -8.34 4.03
C ILE A 185 -11.72 -9.27 4.83
N LEU A 186 -11.13 -10.06 5.73
CA LEU A 186 -11.85 -11.05 6.53
C LEU A 186 -12.91 -10.37 7.40
N GLY A 187 -14.14 -10.89 7.35
CA GLY A 187 -15.28 -10.33 8.07
C GLY A 187 -15.86 -9.04 7.47
N GLN A 188 -15.33 -8.54 6.34
CA GLN A 188 -15.79 -7.31 5.68
C GLN A 188 -16.10 -7.52 4.20
N ASN A 189 -17.01 -8.46 3.91
CA ASN A 189 -17.33 -8.93 2.55
C ASN A 189 -17.90 -7.84 1.61
N SER A 190 -18.36 -6.70 2.15
CA SER A 190 -18.85 -5.58 1.34
C SER A 190 -17.73 -4.73 0.74
N LEU A 191 -16.49 -4.86 1.23
CA LEU A 191 -15.35 -4.11 0.70
C LEU A 191 -14.88 -4.75 -0.62
N ALA A 192 -14.71 -3.92 -1.64
CA ALA A 192 -14.25 -4.38 -2.95
C ALA A 192 -12.83 -4.97 -2.84
N ARG A 193 -12.62 -6.21 -3.32
CA ARG A 193 -11.31 -6.88 -3.21
C ARG A 193 -10.19 -6.21 -4.03
N ASP A 194 -10.52 -5.66 -5.20
CA ASP A 194 -9.56 -5.10 -6.15
C ASP A 194 -9.25 -3.62 -5.88
N THR A 195 -9.02 -3.31 -4.60
CA THR A 195 -8.69 -1.96 -4.12
C THR A 195 -7.59 -1.99 -3.08
N TRP A 196 -6.73 -0.99 -3.14
CA TRP A 196 -5.92 -0.56 -2.01
C TRP A 196 -6.81 0.15 -0.99
N LYS A 197 -6.61 -0.12 0.30
CA LYS A 197 -7.46 0.39 1.38
C LYS A 197 -6.60 0.89 2.52
N VAL A 198 -6.98 2.03 3.10
CA VAL A 198 -6.48 2.44 4.42
C VAL A 198 -7.58 2.12 5.43
N LEU A 199 -7.23 1.32 6.43
CA LEU A 199 -8.06 1.03 7.59
C LEU A 199 -7.44 1.72 8.81
N ASN A 200 -8.29 2.33 9.63
CA ASN A 200 -7.88 2.94 10.88
C ASN A 200 -7.67 1.89 11.98
N ARG A 201 -7.35 2.32 13.21
CA ARG A 201 -7.12 1.40 14.34
C ARG A 201 -8.27 0.47 14.67
N GLN A 202 -9.51 0.89 14.44
CA GLN A 202 -10.69 0.05 14.65
C GLN A 202 -10.97 -0.87 13.45
N ASN A 203 -10.01 -1.04 12.54
CA ASN A 203 -10.14 -1.80 11.30
C ASN A 203 -11.30 -1.33 10.41
N ARG A 204 -11.66 -0.04 10.47
CA ARG A 204 -12.66 0.56 9.59
C ARG A 204 -11.97 1.17 8.38
N GLN A 205 -12.44 0.86 7.18
CA GLN A 205 -11.96 1.51 5.96
C GLN A 205 -12.26 3.01 6.02
N VAL A 206 -11.21 3.82 5.97
CA VAL A 206 -11.31 5.30 5.93
C VAL A 206 -11.10 5.86 4.54
N TRP A 207 -10.42 5.11 3.68
CA TRP A 207 -10.19 5.49 2.28
C TRP A 207 -9.84 4.27 1.44
N SER A 208 -10.12 4.30 0.13
CA SER A 208 -9.72 3.26 -0.81
C SER A 208 -9.61 3.77 -2.25
N THR A 209 -8.81 3.09 -3.07
CA THR A 209 -8.70 3.33 -4.52
C THR A 209 -8.54 2.01 -5.27
N PRO A 210 -8.99 1.89 -6.54
CA PRO A 210 -8.72 0.71 -7.36
C PRO A 210 -7.22 0.40 -7.49
N ILE A 211 -6.89 -0.89 -7.61
CA ILE A 211 -5.52 -1.32 -7.93
C ILE A 211 -5.24 -1.11 -9.42
N LEU A 212 -4.19 -0.35 -9.72
CA LEU A 212 -3.72 -0.09 -11.07
C LEU A 212 -2.48 -0.94 -11.34
N ARG A 213 -2.59 -1.85 -12.32
CA ARG A 213 -1.58 -2.89 -12.54
C ARG A 213 -0.41 -2.45 -13.42
N ASN A 214 -0.53 -1.33 -14.11
CA ASN A 214 0.42 -0.92 -15.15
C ASN A 214 1.22 0.35 -14.79
N GLU A 215 0.88 1.02 -13.69
CA GLU A 215 1.48 2.30 -13.27
C GLU A 215 1.84 2.25 -11.78
N TRP A 216 2.67 3.20 -11.34
CA TRP A 216 2.88 3.43 -9.92
C TRP A 216 1.61 4.00 -9.29
N GLN A 217 1.36 3.64 -8.03
CA GLN A 217 0.40 4.31 -7.17
C GLN A 217 1.15 4.82 -5.96
N ASN A 218 1.15 6.13 -5.75
CA ASN A 218 1.93 6.76 -4.70
C ASN A 218 1.00 7.13 -3.55
N PHE A 219 1.44 6.88 -2.32
CA PHE A 219 0.68 7.06 -1.11
C PHE A 219 1.51 7.77 -0.07
N ALA A 220 0.82 8.54 0.78
CA ALA A 220 1.36 8.90 2.07
C ALA A 220 0.28 8.84 3.14
N ILE A 221 0.68 8.55 4.38
CA ILE A 221 -0.22 8.49 5.53
C ILE A 221 0.42 9.27 6.66
N THR A 222 -0.23 10.38 7.05
CA THR A 222 0.17 11.15 8.22
C THR A 222 -0.53 10.61 9.46
N LEU A 223 0.25 10.31 10.50
CA LEU A 223 -0.22 10.11 11.86
C LEU A 223 0.17 11.33 12.70
N ASP A 224 -0.83 11.98 13.26
CA ASP A 224 -0.63 13.02 14.27
C ASP A 224 -0.85 12.40 15.65
N PHE A 225 0.24 12.10 16.36
CA PHE A 225 0.20 11.52 17.70
C PHE A 225 -0.24 12.53 18.76
N ASN A 226 -0.07 13.83 18.50
CA ASN A 226 -0.46 14.91 19.40
C ASN A 226 -1.99 15.08 19.40
N MET A 227 -2.60 15.06 18.21
CA MET A 227 -4.05 15.29 18.04
C MET A 227 -4.86 14.01 17.84
N ASN A 228 -4.22 12.84 17.79
CA ASN A 228 -4.88 11.57 17.48
C ASN A 228 -5.67 11.65 16.16
N THR A 229 -4.96 11.99 15.08
CA THR A 229 -5.56 12.02 13.74
C THR A 229 -4.75 11.24 12.69
N LEU A 230 -5.43 10.85 11.62
CA LEU A 230 -4.87 10.19 10.45
C LEU A 230 -5.31 10.95 9.20
N ARG A 231 -4.39 11.13 8.24
CA ARG A 231 -4.70 11.70 6.92
C ARG A 231 -4.06 10.90 5.81
N VAL A 232 -4.78 10.70 4.71
CA VAL A 232 -4.32 9.92 3.56
C VAL A 232 -4.06 10.83 2.37
N TYR A 233 -2.96 10.56 1.67
CA TYR A 233 -2.57 11.21 0.43
C TYR A 233 -2.40 10.15 -0.67
N TYR A 234 -2.72 10.52 -1.90
CA TYR A 234 -2.66 9.61 -3.03
C TYR A 234 -2.40 10.33 -4.36
N SER A 235 -1.69 9.66 -5.26
CA SER A 235 -1.57 10.03 -6.67
C SER A 235 -1.31 8.81 -7.55
N ARG A 236 -1.48 9.01 -8.86
CA ARG A 236 -1.31 8.01 -9.90
C ARG A 236 -0.10 8.31 -10.76
N GLY A 237 0.73 7.31 -11.03
CA GLY A 237 1.91 7.45 -11.88
C GLY A 237 2.81 8.57 -11.39
N ASP A 238 2.93 9.61 -12.22
CA ASP A 238 3.73 10.82 -11.97
C ASP A 238 2.90 12.01 -11.47
N GLU A 239 1.58 11.88 -11.30
CA GLU A 239 0.73 12.96 -10.81
C GLU A 239 1.19 13.44 -9.42
N PRO A 240 1.05 14.75 -9.10
CA PRO A 240 1.34 15.26 -7.77
C PRO A 240 0.55 14.57 -6.66
N LEU A 241 1.21 14.22 -5.55
CA LEU A 241 0.56 13.66 -4.38
C LEU A 241 -0.37 14.71 -3.77
N ARG A 242 -1.59 14.31 -3.39
CA ARG A 242 -2.59 15.22 -2.82
C ARG A 242 -3.32 14.54 -1.69
N SER A 243 -3.77 15.34 -0.72
CA SER A 243 -4.64 14.86 0.35
C SER A 243 -5.96 14.38 -0.27
N VAL A 244 -6.34 13.15 0.05
CA VAL A 244 -7.60 12.52 -0.40
C VAL A 244 -8.59 12.31 0.74
N THR A 245 -8.18 12.67 1.95
CA THR A 245 -9.05 12.80 3.13
C THR A 245 -8.78 14.13 3.82
N ASN A 246 -9.69 14.55 4.70
CA ASN A 246 -9.34 15.49 5.77
C ASN A 246 -8.50 14.77 6.84
N ALA A 247 -8.09 15.48 7.89
CA ALA A 247 -7.63 14.81 9.11
C ALA A 247 -8.83 14.09 9.76
N LEU A 248 -8.73 12.78 9.93
CA LEU A 248 -9.75 11.91 10.51
C LEU A 248 -9.34 11.53 11.92
N THR A 249 -10.28 11.47 12.87
CA THR A 249 -9.98 10.99 14.22
C THR A 249 -9.45 9.55 14.16
N ASN A 250 -8.32 9.29 14.82
CA ASN A 250 -7.70 7.98 14.93
C ASN A 250 -6.98 7.83 16.27
N ASN A 251 -7.12 6.69 16.93
CA ASN A 251 -6.35 6.45 18.16
C ASN A 251 -4.91 6.04 17.81
N ASN A 252 -3.97 6.97 17.98
CA ASN A 252 -2.56 6.77 17.63
C ASN A 252 -1.69 6.29 18.82
N ALA A 253 -2.27 6.08 20.00
CA ALA A 253 -1.53 5.75 21.22
C ALA A 253 -0.82 4.38 21.17
N GLY A 254 0.12 4.14 22.09
CA GLY A 254 0.74 2.82 22.28
C GLY A 254 2.04 2.58 21.53
N GLU A 255 2.64 3.64 20.96
CA GLU A 255 3.93 3.61 20.24
C GLU A 255 3.92 2.56 19.13
N GLY A 256 5.10 2.15 18.64
CA GLY A 256 5.17 1.06 17.67
C GLY A 256 6.25 1.23 16.63
N GLN A 257 6.13 0.40 15.59
CA GLN A 257 7.05 0.37 14.46
C GLN A 257 6.25 0.29 13.16
N TYR A 258 6.79 0.91 12.12
CA TYR A 258 6.34 0.69 10.75
C TYR A 258 6.81 -0.68 10.24
N GLN A 259 5.95 -1.26 9.42
CA GLN A 259 6.17 -2.54 8.77
C GLN A 259 5.78 -2.41 7.29
N ILE A 260 6.70 -2.76 6.40
CA ILE A 260 6.55 -2.63 4.94
C ILE A 260 6.81 -3.99 4.29
N GLY A 261 5.85 -4.53 3.57
CA GLY A 261 6.01 -5.82 2.89
C GLY A 261 4.70 -6.55 2.73
N ILE A 262 4.64 -7.84 2.98
CA ILE A 262 3.44 -8.63 2.74
C ILE A 262 3.14 -9.51 3.95
N LEU A 263 1.97 -9.31 4.55
CA LEU A 263 1.32 -10.30 5.40
C LEU A 263 0.04 -10.74 4.71
N ARG A 264 0.05 -11.96 4.18
CA ARG A 264 -1.10 -12.61 3.57
C ARG A 264 -1.83 -13.48 4.61
N LYS A 265 -3.14 -13.28 4.73
CA LYS A 265 -4.00 -14.08 5.60
C LYS A 265 -4.58 -15.31 4.86
N PRO A 266 -4.94 -16.37 5.60
CA PRO A 266 -5.52 -17.56 5.01
C PRO A 266 -7.02 -17.36 4.73
N THR A 267 -7.61 -18.28 3.99
CA THR A 267 -9.09 -18.35 3.83
C THR A 267 -9.63 -19.64 4.44
N GLY A 268 -10.95 -19.68 4.69
CA GLY A 268 -11.62 -20.93 5.09
C GLY A 268 -11.32 -21.39 6.52
N THR A 269 -10.96 -20.47 7.42
CA THR A 269 -10.77 -20.75 8.84
C THR A 269 -11.27 -19.61 9.72
N SER A 270 -11.60 -19.91 10.96
CA SER A 270 -11.78 -18.93 12.04
C SER A 270 -10.51 -18.74 12.88
N ASP A 271 -9.58 -19.70 12.87
CA ASP A 271 -8.26 -19.58 13.51
C ASP A 271 -7.23 -19.11 12.47
N VAL A 272 -7.33 -17.81 12.18
CA VAL A 272 -6.58 -17.12 11.14
C VAL A 272 -5.07 -17.15 11.39
N VAL A 273 -4.63 -17.20 12.64
CA VAL A 273 -3.20 -17.16 13.00
C VAL A 273 -2.54 -18.51 12.73
N ASN A 274 -3.23 -19.62 13.02
CA ASN A 274 -2.60 -20.93 13.04
C ASN A 274 -2.97 -21.84 11.86
N SER A 275 -4.05 -21.54 11.12
CA SER A 275 -4.61 -22.50 10.16
C SER A 275 -5.22 -21.84 8.93
N GLY A 276 -5.82 -22.64 8.05
CA GLY A 276 -6.56 -22.19 6.87
C GLY A 276 -5.83 -22.43 5.56
N TYR A 277 -6.49 -22.05 4.47
CA TYR A 277 -6.07 -22.36 3.11
C TYR A 277 -5.11 -21.32 2.55
N HIS A 278 -4.05 -21.82 1.91
CA HIS A 278 -3.22 -21.13 0.92
C HIS A 278 -3.06 -22.04 -0.30
N GLN A 279 -2.99 -21.48 -1.51
CA GLN A 279 -2.54 -22.27 -2.65
C GLN A 279 -1.10 -22.75 -2.43
N ARG A 280 -0.80 -23.93 -2.98
CA ARG A 280 0.56 -24.50 -2.99
C ARG A 280 1.44 -23.77 -3.99
N ASN A 281 2.76 -23.85 -3.80
CA ASN A 281 3.77 -23.23 -4.65
C ASN A 281 3.56 -21.72 -4.72
N LEU A 282 3.34 -21.10 -3.56
CA LEU A 282 3.13 -19.67 -3.47
C LEU A 282 4.34 -18.92 -4.04
N ASN A 283 4.05 -17.95 -4.91
CA ASN A 283 5.03 -17.03 -5.48
C ASN A 283 4.31 -15.71 -5.76
N GLU A 284 4.19 -14.89 -4.74
CA GLU A 284 3.53 -13.59 -4.80
C GLU A 284 4.53 -12.49 -4.40
N GLY A 285 4.39 -11.31 -4.99
CA GLY A 285 5.28 -10.20 -4.78
C GLY A 285 4.59 -8.85 -4.97
N LEU A 286 5.18 -7.82 -4.36
CA LEU A 286 4.75 -6.45 -4.52
C LEU A 286 5.97 -5.55 -4.57
N ILE A 287 6.00 -4.66 -5.56
CA ILE A 287 7.12 -3.75 -5.79
C ILE A 287 6.85 -2.45 -5.03
N TYR A 288 7.85 -2.02 -4.27
CA TYR A 288 7.88 -0.81 -3.47
C TYR A 288 8.92 0.17 -4.03
N GLY A 289 8.58 1.45 -3.96
CA GLY A 289 9.50 2.56 -4.14
C GLY A 289 9.10 3.69 -3.19
N SER A 290 9.91 4.74 -3.09
CA SER A 290 9.62 5.94 -2.29
C SER A 290 9.26 5.64 -0.84
N VAL A 291 9.92 4.65 -0.23
CA VAL A 291 9.65 4.20 1.13
C VAL A 291 10.48 5.03 2.11
N PHE A 292 9.85 5.98 2.79
CA PHE A 292 10.51 6.78 3.83
C PHE A 292 9.48 7.33 4.81
N VAL A 293 9.93 7.72 6.00
CA VAL A 293 9.14 8.45 6.99
C VAL A 293 9.76 9.81 7.17
N GLU A 294 8.94 10.86 7.09
CA GLU A 294 9.37 12.23 7.34
C GLU A 294 8.74 12.82 8.60
N ASP A 295 9.42 13.81 9.15
CA ASP A 295 8.91 14.64 10.23
C ASP A 295 7.97 15.70 9.66
N SER A 296 6.69 15.61 10.02
CA SER A 296 5.62 16.45 9.49
C SER A 296 5.16 17.53 10.47
N GLU A 297 5.97 17.81 11.49
CA GLU A 297 5.76 18.95 12.37
C GLU A 297 5.62 20.26 11.58
N GLY A 298 4.80 21.18 12.09
CA GLY A 298 4.49 22.44 11.40
C GLY A 298 3.70 22.29 10.09
N GLY A 299 3.19 21.09 9.78
CA GLY A 299 2.42 20.81 8.57
C GLY A 299 3.28 20.54 7.33
N CYS A 300 4.56 20.22 7.51
CA CYS A 300 5.44 19.82 6.41
C CYS A 300 5.00 18.47 5.84
N VAL A 301 4.72 18.41 4.54
CA VAL A 301 4.51 17.16 3.82
C VAL A 301 5.09 17.26 2.42
N SER A 302 5.92 16.31 2.01
CA SER A 302 6.44 16.22 0.64
C SER A 302 5.32 15.75 -0.31
N LEU A 303 5.01 16.49 -1.39
CA LEU A 303 3.86 16.22 -2.28
C LEU A 303 4.23 16.04 -3.76
#